data_AF-A0A7K0Z7D6-F1
#
_entry.id   AF-A0A7K0Z7D6-F1
#
_cell.length_a   1.000
_cell.length_b   1.000
_cell.length_c   1.000
_cell.angle_alpha   90.00
_cell.angle_beta   90.00
_cell.angle_gamma   90.00
#
_symmetry.space_group_name_H-M   'P 1'
#
loop_
_entity.id
_entity.type
_entity.pdbx_description
1 polymer ?
#
loop_
_entity_poly.entity_id
_entity_poly.type
_entity_poly.pdbx_seq_one_letter_code
_entity_poly.pdbx_strand_id
1 'polypeptide(L)'
;NSAALRPVYSWILGELTVANWDVVKWAGFYIFIALFILIRISKVLDALMLSDEEAYSLGVSPQKIRLIAVAAATLATATAVSASGLIGFVGIVVPHLVRGLTKRATNRSLLSIAFVGAAFLVIADLGARTLLSPAELPIGVITAFVGAPFFLFVLRSRNRGNQ
;
A
#
# COMPACT_ATOMS: atom_id res chain seq x y z
N ASN A 1 11.97 -26.64 -20.45
CA ASN A 1 10.86 -26.29 -19.53
C ASN A 1 10.85 -24.81 -19.10
N SER A 2 11.54 -23.92 -19.82
CA SER A 2 11.69 -22.49 -19.49
C SER A 2 10.45 -21.63 -19.83
N ALA A 3 9.59 -22.11 -20.73
CA ALA A 3 8.40 -21.37 -21.18
C ALA A 3 7.31 -21.23 -20.08
N ALA A 4 7.15 -22.23 -19.21
CA ALA A 4 6.16 -22.19 -18.12
C ALA A 4 6.58 -21.32 -16.93
N LEU A 5 7.89 -21.12 -16.73
CA LEU A 5 8.42 -20.37 -15.59
C LEU A 5 8.38 -18.85 -15.81
N ARG A 6 8.53 -18.41 -17.07
CA ARG A 6 8.62 -16.98 -17.39
C ARG A 6 7.37 -16.18 -16.95
N PRO A 7 6.12 -16.63 -17.19
CA PRO A 7 4.93 -15.93 -16.71
C PRO A 7 4.84 -15.89 -15.18
N VAL A 8 5.28 -16.96 -14.49
CA VAL A 8 5.28 -17.02 -13.02
C VAL A 8 6.26 -16.00 -12.45
N TYR A 9 7.47 -15.90 -13.02
CA TYR A 9 8.43 -14.89 -12.61
C TYR A 9 7.92 -13.47 -12.86
N SER A 10 7.29 -13.20 -14.01
CA SER A 10 6.71 -11.89 -14.29
C SER A 10 5.62 -11.53 -13.28
N TRP A 11 4.72 -12.46 -12.93
CA TRP A 11 3.68 -12.23 -11.94
C TRP A 11 4.25 -11.98 -10.53
N ILE A 12 5.27 -12.73 -10.13
CA ILE A 12 5.95 -12.54 -8.83
C ILE A 12 6.64 -11.17 -8.77
N LEU A 13 7.17 -10.65 -9.87
CA LEU A 13 7.84 -9.34 -9.91
C LEU A 13 6.88 -8.16 -10.10
N GLY A 14 5.58 -8.44 -10.22
CA GLY A 14 4.53 -7.45 -10.41
C GLY A 14 4.39 -7.06 -11.89
N GLU A 15 3.19 -7.21 -12.41
CA GLU A 15 2.88 -7.00 -13.82
C GLU A 15 1.51 -6.31 -13.98
N LEU A 16 1.51 -5.14 -14.65
CA LEU A 16 0.30 -4.36 -14.95
C LEU A 16 -0.05 -4.37 -16.44
N THR A 17 0.71 -5.10 -17.25
CA THR A 17 0.61 -5.15 -18.72
C THR A 17 -0.59 -5.96 -19.21
N VAL A 18 -1.18 -6.81 -18.37
CA VAL A 18 -2.36 -7.65 -18.70
C VAL A 18 -3.69 -7.00 -18.26
N ALA A 19 -3.70 -5.70 -17.99
CA ALA A 19 -4.88 -5.00 -17.48
C ALA A 19 -6.02 -4.97 -18.51
N ASN A 20 -7.07 -5.75 -18.26
CA ASN A 20 -8.34 -5.67 -18.98
C ASN A 20 -9.40 -4.93 -18.13
N TRP A 21 -10.43 -4.40 -18.77
CA TRP A 21 -11.47 -3.63 -18.08
C TRP A 21 -12.27 -4.46 -17.08
N ASP A 22 -12.36 -5.77 -17.25
CA ASP A 22 -13.08 -6.62 -16.30
C ASP A 22 -12.30 -6.78 -14.99
N VAL A 23 -10.97 -6.89 -15.07
CA VAL A 23 -10.04 -6.82 -13.92
C VAL A 23 -10.20 -5.51 -13.18
N VAL A 24 -10.23 -4.39 -13.90
CA VAL A 24 -10.43 -3.07 -13.29
C VAL A 24 -11.79 -2.98 -12.59
N LYS A 25 -12.87 -3.51 -13.17
CA LYS A 25 -14.22 -3.47 -12.56
C LYS A 25 -14.27 -4.27 -11.26
N TRP A 26 -13.89 -5.55 -11.28
CA TRP A 26 -14.00 -6.37 -10.06
C TRP A 26 -12.99 -5.94 -9.00
N ALA A 27 -11.75 -5.60 -9.38
CA ALA A 27 -10.76 -5.13 -8.42
C ALA A 27 -11.17 -3.78 -7.82
N GLY A 28 -11.65 -2.86 -8.66
CA GLY A 28 -12.18 -1.57 -8.24
C GLY A 28 -13.34 -1.69 -7.25
N PHE A 29 -14.27 -2.63 -7.49
CA PHE A 29 -15.39 -2.89 -6.57
C PHE A 29 -14.92 -3.31 -5.16
N TYR A 30 -14.06 -4.33 -5.06
CA TYR A 30 -13.57 -4.80 -3.75
C TYR A 30 -12.67 -3.78 -3.05
N ILE A 31 -11.79 -3.10 -3.79
CA ILE A 31 -10.94 -2.03 -3.25
C ILE A 31 -11.80 -0.87 -2.75
N PHE A 32 -12.85 -0.50 -3.47
CA PHE A 32 -13.78 0.56 -3.05
C PHE A 32 -14.48 0.20 -1.74
N ILE A 33 -14.99 -1.03 -1.60
CA ILE A 33 -15.62 -1.50 -0.35
C ILE A 33 -14.63 -1.46 0.81
N ALA A 34 -13.42 -2.00 0.62
CA ALA A 34 -12.39 -2.01 1.66
C ALA A 34 -11.99 -0.59 2.07
N LEU A 35 -11.75 0.29 1.10
CA LEU A 35 -11.38 1.69 1.35
C LEU A 35 -12.52 2.44 2.04
N PHE A 36 -13.78 2.22 1.64
CA PHE A 36 -14.94 2.81 2.29
C PHE A 36 -14.99 2.40 3.76
N ILE A 37 -14.86 1.11 4.08
CA ILE A 37 -14.84 0.62 5.47
C ILE A 37 -13.71 1.30 6.26
N LEU A 38 -12.47 1.29 5.73
CA LEU A 38 -11.30 1.89 6.40
C LEU A 38 -11.47 3.39 6.63
N ILE A 39 -12.03 4.14 5.69
CA ILE A 39 -12.31 5.57 5.84
C ILE A 39 -13.37 5.79 6.92
N ARG A 40 -14.43 4.97 6.96
CA ARG A 40 -15.49 5.09 7.98
C ARG A 40 -14.97 4.85 9.40
N ILE A 41 -14.06 3.89 9.58
CA ILE A 41 -13.44 3.62 10.89
C ILE A 41 -12.18 4.44 11.17
N SER A 42 -11.71 5.25 10.22
CA SER A 42 -10.44 6.00 10.30
C SER A 42 -10.26 6.81 11.59
N LYS A 43 -11.33 7.45 12.07
CA LYS A 43 -11.30 8.24 13.32
C LYS A 43 -11.09 7.37 14.55
N VAL A 44 -11.62 6.15 14.52
CA VAL A 44 -11.55 5.19 15.64
C VAL A 44 -10.25 4.38 15.58
N LEU A 45 -9.61 4.29 14.40
CA LEU A 45 -8.27 3.72 14.26
C LEU A 45 -7.22 4.50 15.07
N ASP A 46 -7.39 5.81 15.24
CA ASP A 46 -6.51 6.61 16.10
C ASP A 46 -6.59 6.17 17.57
N ALA A 47 -7.73 5.61 18.01
CA ALA A 47 -7.86 5.05 19.35
C ALA A 47 -6.97 3.83 19.57
N LEU A 48 -6.57 3.12 18.51
CA LEU A 48 -5.64 1.98 18.61
C LEU A 48 -4.19 2.41 18.87
N MET A 49 -3.89 3.71 18.89
CA MET A 49 -2.58 4.22 19.31
C MET A 49 -2.47 4.36 20.84
N LEU A 50 -3.61 4.34 21.54
CA LEU A 50 -3.68 4.27 23.00
C LEU A 50 -3.56 2.82 23.48
N SER A 51 -3.41 2.64 24.78
CA SER A 51 -3.55 1.32 25.40
C SER A 51 -4.99 0.80 25.25
N ASP A 52 -5.17 -0.52 25.28
CA ASP A 52 -6.50 -1.13 25.15
C ASP A 52 -7.46 -0.64 26.26
N GLU A 53 -6.96 -0.45 27.50
CA GLU A 53 -7.73 0.05 28.64
C GLU A 53 -8.24 1.49 28.41
N GLU A 54 -7.36 2.39 27.95
CA GLU A 54 -7.73 3.77 27.62
C GLU A 54 -8.76 3.81 26.49
N ALA A 55 -8.59 3.00 25.44
CA ALA A 55 -9.55 2.94 24.35
C ALA A 55 -10.92 2.42 24.80
N TYR A 56 -10.96 1.42 25.69
CA TYR A 56 -12.21 0.96 26.31
C TYR A 56 -12.89 2.03 27.14
N SER A 57 -12.13 2.83 27.90
CA SER A 57 -12.68 3.95 28.68
C SER A 57 -13.34 5.01 27.80
N LEU A 58 -12.90 5.14 26.55
CA LEU A 58 -13.47 6.01 25.52
C LEU A 58 -14.67 5.37 24.77
N GLY A 59 -15.13 4.19 25.22
CA GLY A 59 -16.25 3.46 24.62
C GLY A 59 -15.91 2.74 23.31
N VAL A 60 -14.63 2.63 22.97
CA VAL A 60 -14.15 1.93 21.77
C VAL A 60 -13.72 0.53 22.16
N SER A 61 -14.13 -0.49 21.40
CA SER A 61 -13.62 -1.86 21.58
C SER A 61 -12.45 -2.14 20.62
N PRO A 62 -11.18 -2.12 21.07
CA PRO A 62 -10.00 -2.19 20.19
C PRO A 62 -9.97 -3.45 19.32
N GLN A 63 -10.40 -4.59 19.86
CA GLN A 63 -10.37 -5.90 19.21
C GLN A 63 -11.31 -5.94 18.02
N LYS A 64 -12.53 -5.38 18.13
CA LYS A 64 -13.47 -5.31 17.00
C LYS A 64 -12.93 -4.41 15.89
N ILE A 65 -12.38 -3.26 16.26
CA ILE A 65 -11.79 -2.32 15.28
C ILE A 65 -10.59 -2.95 14.58
N ARG A 66 -9.72 -3.64 15.32
CA ARG A 66 -8.57 -4.38 14.76
C ARG A 66 -9.03 -5.45 13.79
N LEU A 67 -10.05 -6.23 14.13
CA LEU A 67 -10.60 -7.26 13.24
C LEU A 67 -11.17 -6.66 11.95
N ILE A 68 -11.97 -5.59 12.04
CA ILE A 68 -12.53 -4.91 10.87
C ILE A 68 -11.42 -4.31 10.01
N ALA A 69 -10.42 -3.67 10.62
CA ALA A 69 -9.29 -3.07 9.91
C ALA A 69 -8.46 -4.11 9.17
N VAL A 70 -8.12 -5.22 9.84
CA VAL A 70 -7.37 -6.33 9.24
C VAL A 70 -8.18 -6.97 8.10
N ALA A 71 -9.48 -7.24 8.30
CA ALA A 71 -10.32 -7.80 7.25
C ALA A 71 -10.39 -6.89 6.02
N ALA A 72 -10.64 -5.59 6.19
CA ALA A 72 -10.71 -4.64 5.08
C ALA A 72 -9.34 -4.44 4.39
N ALA A 73 -8.25 -4.31 5.15
CA ALA A 73 -6.91 -4.22 4.60
C ALA A 73 -6.50 -5.49 3.84
N THR A 74 -6.90 -6.66 4.34
CA THR A 74 -6.64 -7.96 3.70
C THR A 74 -7.42 -8.06 2.40
N LEU A 75 -8.70 -7.67 2.38
CA LEU A 75 -9.50 -7.62 1.16
C LEU A 75 -8.84 -6.73 0.10
N ALA A 76 -8.51 -5.49 0.44
CA ALA A 76 -7.83 -4.57 -0.50
C ALA A 76 -6.50 -5.13 -1.00
N THR A 77 -5.67 -5.67 -0.11
CA THR A 77 -4.33 -6.19 -0.45
C THR A 77 -4.42 -7.45 -1.30
N ALA A 78 -5.29 -8.41 -0.93
CA ALA A 78 -5.48 -9.65 -1.68
C ALA A 78 -6.03 -9.37 -3.08
N THR A 79 -7.00 -8.45 -3.21
CA THR A 79 -7.52 -7.99 -4.50
C THR A 79 -6.44 -7.34 -5.36
N ALA A 80 -5.62 -6.46 -4.78
CA ALA A 80 -4.54 -5.81 -5.53
C ALA A 80 -3.49 -6.84 -6.00
N VAL A 81 -3.02 -7.69 -5.08
CA VAL A 81 -2.00 -8.70 -5.39
C VAL A 81 -2.48 -9.74 -6.39
N SER A 82 -3.75 -10.18 -6.32
CA SER A 82 -4.28 -11.13 -7.30
C SER A 82 -4.38 -10.53 -8.70
N ALA A 83 -4.65 -9.22 -8.80
CA ALA A 83 -4.79 -8.51 -10.07
C ALA A 83 -3.43 -8.10 -10.69
N SER A 84 -2.46 -7.67 -9.89
CA SER A 84 -1.21 -7.07 -10.38
C SER A 84 0.07 -7.84 -10.03
N GLY A 85 -0.04 -8.94 -9.28
CA GLY A 85 1.12 -9.59 -8.68
C GLY A 85 1.69 -8.83 -7.48
N LEU A 86 2.89 -9.19 -7.06
CA LEU A 86 3.51 -8.62 -5.85
C LEU A 86 4.16 -7.26 -6.16
N ILE A 87 3.67 -6.21 -5.49
CA ILE A 87 4.26 -4.89 -5.55
C ILE A 87 4.69 -4.46 -4.14
N GLY A 88 6.01 -4.41 -3.94
CA GLY A 88 6.62 -4.06 -2.66
C GLY A 88 6.74 -2.55 -2.42
N PHE A 89 7.09 -2.21 -1.17
CA PHE A 89 7.47 -0.87 -0.69
C PHE A 89 6.43 0.24 -0.72
N VAL A 90 5.42 0.22 -1.60
CA VAL A 90 4.39 1.28 -1.71
C VAL A 90 3.72 1.55 -0.35
N GLY A 91 3.29 0.48 0.34
CA GLY A 91 2.65 0.56 1.66
C GLY A 91 3.56 1.06 2.78
N ILE A 92 4.87 1.11 2.57
CA ILE A 92 5.83 1.69 3.51
C ILE A 92 6.12 3.13 3.09
N VAL A 93 6.53 3.37 1.84
CA VAL A 93 6.96 4.68 1.36
C VAL A 93 5.83 5.71 1.46
N VAL A 94 4.66 5.39 0.90
CA VAL A 94 3.59 6.37 0.70
C VAL A 94 3.02 6.90 2.03
N PRO A 95 2.67 6.08 3.03
CA PRO A 95 2.18 6.61 4.30
C PRO A 95 3.19 7.51 5.01
N HIS A 96 4.49 7.19 4.91
CA HIS A 96 5.53 8.00 5.53
C HIS A 96 5.73 9.34 4.81
N LEU A 97 5.67 9.36 3.48
CA LEU A 97 5.68 10.61 2.70
C LEU A 97 4.51 11.51 3.11
N VAL A 98 3.29 10.98 3.15
CA VAL A 98 2.10 11.76 3.54
C VAL A 98 2.20 12.24 4.99
N ARG A 99 2.67 11.40 5.92
CA ARG A 99 2.88 11.82 7.32
C ARG A 99 3.94 12.91 7.44
N GLY A 100 5.03 12.84 6.68
CA GLY A 100 6.06 13.87 6.64
C GLY A 100 5.54 15.22 6.13
N LEU A 101 4.72 15.20 5.06
CA LEU A 101 4.11 16.40 4.47
C LEU A 101 3.04 17.02 5.37
N THR A 102 2.15 16.21 5.93
CA THR A 102 1.05 16.68 6.77
C THR A 102 1.47 16.99 8.21
N LYS A 103 2.64 16.50 8.64
CA LYS A 103 3.14 16.54 10.03
C LYS A 103 2.12 16.01 11.05
N ARG A 104 1.23 15.10 10.64
CA ARG A 104 0.18 14.50 11.48
C ARG A 104 0.23 12.99 11.40
N ALA A 105 0.26 12.34 12.57
CA ALA A 105 0.12 10.89 12.69
C ALA A 105 -1.35 10.53 12.97
N THR A 106 -2.25 10.85 12.03
CA THR A 106 -3.68 10.49 12.14
C THR A 106 -4.09 9.60 10.99
N ASN A 107 -4.90 8.59 11.28
CA ASN A 107 -5.51 7.73 10.28
C ASN A 107 -6.58 8.46 9.45
N ARG A 108 -6.93 9.72 9.78
CA ARG A 108 -7.77 10.56 8.92
C ARG A 108 -7.12 10.87 7.56
N SER A 109 -5.81 10.71 7.42
CA SER A 109 -5.11 10.90 6.14
C SER A 109 -5.20 9.70 5.19
N LEU A 110 -5.98 8.65 5.51
CA LEU A 110 -6.09 7.43 4.69
C LEU A 110 -6.46 7.72 3.23
N LEU A 111 -7.39 8.66 3.00
CA LEU A 111 -7.77 9.04 1.65
C LEU A 111 -6.61 9.72 0.89
N SER A 112 -5.88 10.62 1.55
CA SER A 112 -4.68 11.25 0.98
C SER A 112 -3.59 10.22 0.69
N ILE A 113 -3.39 9.24 1.58
CA ILE A 113 -2.45 8.12 1.38
C ILE A 113 -2.85 7.32 0.15
N ALA A 114 -4.14 7.01 -0.03
CA ALA A 114 -4.62 6.28 -1.20
C ALA A 114 -4.33 7.04 -2.51
N PHE A 115 -4.62 8.35 -2.56
CA PHE A 115 -4.35 9.16 -3.75
C PHE A 115 -2.85 9.31 -4.06
N VAL A 116 -2.03 9.59 -3.06
CA VAL A 116 -0.58 9.69 -3.25
C VAL A 116 0.00 8.33 -3.67
N GLY A 117 -0.53 7.23 -3.14
CA GLY A 117 -0.14 5.89 -3.54
C GLY A 117 -0.51 5.56 -4.99
N ALA A 118 -1.72 5.96 -5.42
CA ALA A 118 -2.13 5.82 -6.81
C ALA A 118 -1.22 6.64 -7.75
N ALA A 119 -0.94 7.90 -7.42
CA ALA A 119 -0.03 8.74 -8.20
C ALA A 119 1.40 8.16 -8.24
N PHE A 120 1.91 7.67 -7.11
CA PHE A 120 3.22 7.02 -7.03
C PHE A 120 3.30 5.80 -7.96
N LEU A 121 2.28 4.94 -7.94
CA LEU A 121 2.22 3.75 -8.80
C LEU A 121 2.14 4.11 -10.28
N VAL A 122 1.35 5.12 -10.66
CA VAL A 122 1.27 5.57 -12.07
C VAL A 122 2.62 6.07 -12.56
N ILE A 123 3.35 6.82 -11.74
CA ILE A 123 4.70 7.31 -12.09
C ILE A 123 5.69 6.15 -12.20
N ALA A 124 5.63 5.18 -11.27
CA ALA A 124 6.48 3.99 -11.31
C ALA A 124 6.20 3.13 -12.54
N ASP A 125 4.93 2.93 -12.91
CA ASP A 125 4.52 2.21 -14.14
C ASP A 125 5.00 2.92 -15.40
N LEU A 126 4.89 4.26 -15.44
CA LEU A 126 5.41 5.05 -16.55
C LEU A 126 6.93 4.85 -16.71
N GLY A 127 7.68 4.87 -15.61
CA GLY A 127 9.12 4.57 -15.62
C GLY A 127 9.41 3.15 -16.11
N ALA A 128 8.59 2.18 -15.71
CA ALA A 128 8.74 0.76 -16.08
C ALA A 128 8.63 0.53 -17.58
N ARG A 129 7.74 1.29 -18.24
CA ARG A 129 7.49 1.21 -19.68
C ARG A 129 8.48 2.02 -20.52
N THR A 130 9.05 3.10 -19.98
CA THR A 130 9.82 4.07 -20.76
C THR A 130 11.33 3.95 -20.62
N LEU A 131 11.86 3.54 -19.47
CA LEU A 131 13.31 3.60 -19.20
C LEU A 131 14.16 2.62 -20.04
N LEU A 132 13.62 1.47 -20.46
CA LEU A 132 14.34 0.43 -21.21
C LEU A 132 13.61 -0.06 -22.47
N SER A 133 12.74 0.79 -23.05
CA SER A 133 11.99 0.44 -24.27
C SER A 133 12.93 -0.07 -25.39
N PRO A 134 12.65 -1.23 -26.04
CA PRO A 134 11.39 -1.98 -26.06
C PRO A 134 11.23 -3.06 -24.97
N ALA A 135 12.20 -3.22 -24.07
CA ALA A 135 12.08 -4.14 -22.94
C ALA A 135 11.27 -3.49 -21.81
N GLU A 136 10.25 -4.19 -21.32
CA GLU A 136 9.46 -3.73 -20.18
C GLU A 136 10.04 -4.27 -18.88
N LEU A 137 10.29 -3.39 -17.92
CA LEU A 137 10.71 -3.79 -16.58
C LEU A 137 9.48 -4.10 -15.72
N PRO A 138 9.54 -5.13 -14.86
CA PRO A 138 8.51 -5.32 -13.84
C PRO A 138 8.44 -4.11 -12.91
N ILE A 139 7.24 -3.59 -12.66
CA ILE A 139 7.05 -2.39 -11.82
C ILE A 139 7.59 -2.62 -10.39
N GLY A 140 7.52 -3.85 -9.87
CA GLY A 140 8.06 -4.19 -8.54
C GLY A 140 9.56 -3.94 -8.41
N VAL A 141 10.32 -4.05 -9.51
CA VAL A 141 11.75 -3.71 -9.54
C VAL A 141 11.93 -2.21 -9.33
N ILE A 142 11.16 -1.39 -10.03
CA ILE A 142 11.24 0.08 -9.90
C ILE A 142 10.81 0.53 -8.51
N THR A 143 9.71 0.01 -7.99
CA THR A 143 9.26 0.39 -6.65
C THR A 143 10.25 -0.05 -5.57
N ALA A 144 10.95 -1.18 -5.75
CA ALA A 144 12.04 -1.61 -4.87
C ALA A 144 13.26 -0.67 -4.93
N PHE A 145 13.65 -0.23 -6.13
CA PHE A 145 14.75 0.75 -6.30
C PHE A 145 14.48 2.08 -5.58
N VAL A 146 13.23 2.51 -5.53
CA VAL A 146 12.83 3.73 -4.80
C VAL A 146 12.66 3.43 -3.31
N GLY A 147 12.03 2.31 -2.99
CA GLY A 147 11.66 1.94 -1.63
C GLY A 147 12.82 1.55 -0.72
N ALA A 148 13.84 0.86 -1.25
CA ALA A 148 14.98 0.42 -0.46
C ALA A 148 15.82 1.61 0.07
N PRO A 149 16.22 2.61 -0.75
CA PRO A 149 16.88 3.82 -0.24
C PRO A 149 16.01 4.60 0.75
N PHE A 150 14.71 4.70 0.49
CA PHE A 150 13.78 5.37 1.40
C PHE A 150 13.74 4.68 2.78
N PHE A 151 13.65 3.35 2.78
CA PHE A 151 13.65 2.56 4.01
C PHE A 151 14.95 2.75 4.81
N LEU A 152 16.10 2.70 4.14
CA LEU A 152 17.40 2.95 4.77
C LEU A 152 17.50 4.36 5.36
N PHE A 153 16.99 5.37 4.65
CA PHE A 153 16.96 6.75 5.14
C PHE A 153 16.13 6.89 6.42
N VAL A 154 14.92 6.31 6.45
CA VAL A 154 14.04 6.34 7.63
C VAL A 154 14.69 5.61 8.81
N LEU A 155 15.30 4.44 8.58
CA LEU A 155 16.00 3.67 9.60
C LEU A 155 17.15 4.48 10.22
N ARG A 156 17.95 5.17 9.39
CA ARG A 156 19.05 6.02 9.86
C ARG A 156 18.56 7.23 10.65
N SER A 157 17.43 7.83 10.26
CA SER A 157 16.86 8.99 10.95
C SER A 157 16.39 8.65 12.36
N ARG A 158 15.78 7.47 12.55
CA ARG A 158 15.33 7.00 13.87
C ARG A 158 16.47 6.77 14.87
N ASN A 159 17.61 6.27 14.42
CA ASN A 159 18.78 6.06 15.29
C ASN A 159 19.43 7.35 15.80
N ARG A 160 19.14 8.50 15.19
CA ARG A 160 19.65 9.81 15.63
C ARG A 160 18.78 10.50 16.70
N GLY A 161 17.58 10.00 16.98
CA GLY A 161 16.68 10.55 18.01
C GLY A 161 16.85 9.94 19.41
N ASN A 162 17.78 8.99 19.58
CA ASN A 162 18.13 8.36 20.87
C ASN A 162 19.52 8.80 21.37
N GLN A 163 20.01 9.96 20.93
CA GLN A 163 21.13 10.70 21.52
C GLN A 163 20.65 12.11 21.85
#